data_AF-A0A7Y4SSD6-F1
#
_entry.id   AF-A0A7Y4SSD6-F1
#
_cell.length_a   1.000
_cell.length_b   1.000
_cell.length_c   1.000
_cell.angle_alpha   90.00
_cell.angle_beta   90.00
_cell.angle_gamma   90.00
#
_symmetry.space_group_name_H-M   'P 1'
#
loop_
_entity.id
_entity.type
_entity.pdbx_description
1 polymer ?
#
loop_
_entity_poly.entity_id
_entity_poly.type
_entity_poly.pdbx_seq_one_letter_code
_entity_poly.pdbx_strand_id
1 'polypeptide(L)'
;MRICQVVHGFPPVERTGVENYTLGLCRALARAGHRVEVFVPRRDPGLAGLALRREERDGFAVNWITHNNALANPREALLVPELKSAFAAFLERERPEVVHFQHLIKLGIGLVEVARTRGLPTIYSAHDYYPICHRYTLLRPDLSLCDARADSRACARCDLALAHLNAQPGLGDYQTGVLPAQLSAPAWDALQDILS
;
A
#
# COMPACT_ATOMS: atom_id res chain seq x y z
N MET A 1 -0.03 16.31 -20.78
CA MET A 1 -0.30 16.60 -19.35
C MET A 1 0.85 16.11 -18.48
N ARG A 2 0.95 16.59 -17.24
CA ARG A 2 1.83 16.10 -16.16
C ARG A 2 1.01 15.20 -15.22
N ILE A 3 1.38 13.93 -15.12
CA ILE A 3 0.63 12.92 -14.39
C ILE A 3 1.52 12.37 -13.29
N CYS A 4 1.06 12.42 -12.04
CA CYS A 4 1.70 11.72 -10.95
C CYS A 4 1.05 10.35 -10.75
N GLN A 5 1.84 9.29 -10.80
CA GLN A 5 1.43 7.94 -10.41
C GLN A 5 1.93 7.66 -9.00
N VAL A 6 1.05 7.25 -8.08
CA VAL A 6 1.43 6.91 -6.70
C VAL A 6 1.22 5.43 -6.48
N VAL A 7 2.29 4.71 -6.10
CA VAL A 7 2.29 3.25 -5.99
C VAL A 7 3.20 2.78 -4.85
N HIS A 8 2.88 1.64 -4.25
CA HIS A 8 3.56 1.14 -3.05
C HIS A 8 4.85 0.36 -3.30
N GLY A 9 5.06 -0.04 -4.55
CA GLY A 9 6.23 -0.75 -5.04
C GLY A 9 6.38 -0.44 -6.53
N PHE A 10 7.56 -0.66 -7.10
CA PHE A 10 7.75 -0.47 -8.54
C PHE A 10 8.94 -1.31 -9.05
N PRO A 11 8.94 -1.77 -10.31
CA PRO A 11 10.05 -2.54 -10.84
C PRO A 11 11.32 -1.69 -11.01
N PRO A 12 12.53 -2.26 -10.90
CA PRO A 12 12.82 -3.68 -10.70
C PRO A 12 12.74 -4.13 -9.23
N VAL A 13 12.57 -3.20 -8.28
CA VAL A 13 12.70 -3.45 -6.83
C VAL A 13 11.58 -4.34 -6.32
N GLU A 14 10.34 -4.04 -6.69
CA GLU A 14 9.16 -4.84 -6.34
C GLU A 14 8.37 -5.15 -7.61
N ARG A 15 7.87 -6.38 -7.73
CA ARG A 15 7.24 -6.89 -8.95
C ARG A 15 6.06 -7.81 -8.64
N THR A 16 4.86 -7.24 -8.53
CA THR A 16 3.61 -7.99 -8.46
C THR A 16 2.59 -7.40 -9.46
N GLY A 17 1.29 -7.63 -9.26
CA GLY A 17 0.23 -7.19 -10.18
C GLY A 17 0.16 -5.66 -10.32
N VAL A 18 0.09 -4.94 -9.19
CA VAL A 18 -0.08 -3.48 -9.19
C VAL A 18 1.15 -2.78 -9.77
N GLU A 19 2.36 -3.24 -9.45
CA GLU A 19 3.61 -2.66 -9.94
C GLU A 19 3.75 -2.82 -11.45
N ASN A 20 3.45 -4.01 -11.98
CA ASN A 20 3.52 -4.27 -13.41
C ASN A 20 2.42 -3.52 -14.18
N TYR A 21 1.20 -3.45 -13.63
CA TYR A 21 0.13 -2.62 -14.18
C TYR A 21 0.57 -1.15 -14.26
N THR A 22 1.12 -0.62 -13.17
CA THR A 22 1.56 0.77 -13.08
C THR A 22 2.69 1.06 -14.07
N LEU A 23 3.67 0.15 -14.22
CA LEU A 23 4.73 0.27 -15.21
C LEU A 23 4.17 0.30 -16.64
N GLY A 24 3.23 -0.59 -16.96
CA GLY A 24 2.54 -0.61 -18.26
C GLY A 24 1.82 0.71 -18.55
N LEU A 25 1.08 1.23 -17.56
CA LEU A 25 0.38 2.50 -17.65
C LEU A 25 1.34 3.68 -17.85
N CYS A 26 2.43 3.75 -17.09
CA CYS A 26 3.44 4.80 -17.23
C CYS A 26 4.03 4.84 -18.64
N ARG A 27 4.40 3.68 -19.18
CA ARG A 27 4.92 3.56 -20.55
C ARG A 27 3.90 3.97 -21.60
N ALA A 28 2.63 3.58 -21.44
CA ALA A 28 1.57 3.97 -22.36
C ALA A 28 1.33 5.48 -22.36
N LEU A 29 1.25 6.11 -21.18
CA LEU A 29 1.09 7.55 -21.02
C LEU A 29 2.28 8.34 -21.57
N ALA A 30 3.51 7.87 -21.30
CA ALA A 30 4.73 8.49 -21.84
C ALA A 30 4.75 8.44 -23.38
N ARG A 31 4.44 7.28 -23.98
CA ARG A 31 4.33 7.14 -25.45
C ARG A 31 3.25 8.04 -26.06
N ALA A 32 2.18 8.32 -25.32
CA ALA A 32 1.14 9.26 -25.73
C ALA A 32 1.54 10.74 -25.53
N GLY A 33 2.79 11.03 -25.14
CA GLY A 33 3.31 12.41 -25.02
C GLY A 33 3.01 13.08 -23.67
N HIS A 34 2.56 12.34 -22.66
CA HIS A 34 2.38 12.88 -21.31
C HIS A 34 3.71 12.83 -20.53
N ARG A 35 3.91 13.80 -19.64
CA ARG A 35 5.00 13.79 -18.65
C ARG A 35 4.52 12.99 -17.44
N VAL A 36 5.22 11.93 -17.08
CA VAL A 36 4.81 11.03 -15.99
C VAL A 36 5.89 11.02 -14.90
N GLU A 37 5.46 11.25 -13.66
CA GLU A 37 6.30 11.15 -12.46
C GLU A 37 5.69 10.10 -11.54
N VAL A 38 6.44 9.05 -11.23
CA VAL A 38 6.02 8.00 -10.28
C VAL A 38 6.55 8.37 -8.91
N PHE A 39 5.71 8.36 -7.88
CA PHE A 39 6.10 8.50 -6.47
C PHE A 39 5.94 7.14 -5.78
N VAL A 40 7.05 6.59 -5.28
CA VAL A 40 7.09 5.20 -4.79
C VAL A 40 8.06 5.08 -3.60
N PRO A 41 7.66 4.41 -2.50
CA PRO A 41 8.56 4.16 -1.39
C PRO A 41 9.54 3.03 -1.71
N ARG A 42 10.69 3.04 -1.06
CA ARG A 42 11.60 1.90 -1.01
C ARG A 42 12.27 1.79 0.35
N ARG A 43 12.65 0.58 0.73
CA ARG A 43 13.59 0.35 1.82
C ARG A 43 15.00 0.32 1.27
N ASP A 44 15.86 1.17 1.82
CA ASP A 44 17.28 1.24 1.48
C ASP A 44 18.05 1.72 2.72
N PRO A 45 18.54 0.78 3.57
CA PRO A 45 19.25 1.12 4.80
C PRO A 45 20.54 1.92 4.60
N GLY A 46 21.10 1.94 3.37
CA GLY A 46 22.28 2.75 3.04
C GLY A 46 21.98 4.23 2.80
N LEU A 47 20.70 4.62 2.77
CA LEU A 47 20.25 5.98 2.58
C LEU A 47 19.54 6.53 3.81
N ALA A 48 19.67 7.84 4.01
CA ALA A 48 18.90 8.55 5.03
C ALA A 48 17.39 8.36 4.81
N GLY A 49 16.63 8.32 5.90
CA GLY A 49 15.17 8.35 5.84
C GLY A 49 14.69 9.56 5.04
N LEU A 50 13.65 9.35 4.22
CA LEU A 50 13.06 10.34 3.32
C LEU A 50 13.99 10.88 2.23
N ALA A 51 15.13 10.23 1.97
CA ALA A 51 15.93 10.54 0.80
C ALA A 51 15.09 10.30 -0.48
N LEU A 52 14.87 11.36 -1.26
CA LEU A 52 14.13 11.29 -2.52
C LEU A 52 15.11 11.26 -3.69
N ARG A 53 15.09 10.18 -4.47
CA ARG A 53 15.95 10.01 -5.65
C ARG A 53 15.10 9.88 -6.90
N ARG A 54 15.25 10.83 -7.81
CA ARG A 54 14.61 10.82 -9.13
C ARG A 54 15.48 10.08 -10.13
N GLU A 55 14.86 9.24 -10.94
CA GLU A 55 15.49 8.43 -11.97
C GLU A 55 14.62 8.46 -13.25
N GLU A 56 15.20 8.83 -14.38
CA GLU A 56 14.49 8.79 -15.67
C GLU A 56 14.57 7.40 -16.30
N ARG A 57 13.44 6.93 -16.83
CA ARG A 57 13.28 5.60 -17.44
C ARG A 57 12.21 5.63 -18.52
N ASP A 58 12.53 5.07 -19.70
CA ASP A 58 11.55 4.79 -20.76
C ASP A 58 10.57 5.96 -21.05
N GLY A 59 11.04 7.22 -20.99
CA GLY A 59 10.24 8.42 -21.24
C GLY A 59 9.40 8.94 -20.06
N PHE A 60 9.57 8.38 -18.86
CA PHE A 60 8.99 8.88 -17.61
C PHE A 60 10.06 8.95 -16.51
N ALA A 61 9.69 9.40 -15.31
CA ALA A 61 10.59 9.41 -14.16
C ALA A 61 10.00 8.74 -12.92
N VAL A 62 10.86 8.13 -12.13
CA VAL A 62 10.54 7.45 -10.88
C VAL A 62 11.22 8.19 -9.73
N ASN A 63 10.45 8.55 -8.72
CA ASN A 63 10.88 9.26 -7.53
C ASN A 63 10.80 8.29 -6.35
N TRP A 64 11.95 7.71 -6.03
CA TRP A 64 12.12 6.77 -4.94
C TRP A 64 12.26 7.52 -3.62
N ILE A 65 11.28 7.41 -2.74
CA ILE A 65 11.36 7.93 -1.37
C ILE A 65 11.84 6.82 -0.43
N THR A 66 12.99 7.01 0.22
CA THR A 66 13.46 6.05 1.21
C THR A 66 12.58 6.08 2.45
N HIS A 67 12.01 4.95 2.83
CA HIS A 67 11.26 4.78 4.07
C HIS A 67 11.70 3.48 4.74
N ASN A 68 12.59 3.60 5.74
CA ASN A 68 13.24 2.45 6.40
C ASN A 68 12.55 2.02 7.69
N ASN A 69 11.60 2.82 8.19
CA ASN A 69 10.92 2.58 9.45
C ASN A 69 9.98 1.37 9.32
N ALA A 70 10.06 0.46 10.29
CA ALA A 70 9.01 -0.52 10.49
C ALA A 70 7.82 0.18 11.14
N LEU A 71 6.64 0.04 10.55
CA LEU A 71 5.40 0.57 11.10
C LEU A 71 4.95 -0.36 12.23
N ALA A 72 4.78 0.17 13.44
CA ALA A 72 4.58 -0.68 14.62
C ALA A 72 3.11 -1.07 14.84
N ASN A 73 2.17 -0.31 14.29
CA ASN A 73 0.74 -0.54 14.47
C ASN A 73 -0.10 -0.02 13.27
N PRO A 74 -1.39 -0.43 13.17
CA PRO A 74 -2.25 -0.01 12.06
C PRO A 74 -2.43 1.51 11.92
N ARG A 75 -2.42 2.26 13.02
CA ARG A 75 -2.53 3.72 12.98
C ARG A 75 -1.31 4.32 12.29
N GLU A 76 -0.10 3.91 12.65
CA GLU A 76 1.14 4.35 12.00
C GLU A 76 1.17 3.94 10.53
N ALA A 77 0.66 2.75 10.18
CA ALA A 77 0.61 2.32 8.78
C ALA A 77 -0.33 3.17 7.91
N LEU A 78 -1.41 3.69 8.48
CA LEU A 78 -2.36 4.56 7.79
C LEU A 78 -1.94 6.02 7.80
N LEU A 79 -1.35 6.50 8.89
CA LEU A 79 -0.96 7.88 9.10
C LEU A 79 0.56 7.98 9.20
N VAL A 80 1.18 8.38 8.08
CA VAL A 80 2.63 8.59 7.96
C VAL A 80 2.92 10.08 7.71
N PRO A 81 2.99 10.94 8.76
CA PRO A 81 3.13 12.39 8.61
C PRO A 81 4.37 12.82 7.82
N GLU A 82 5.46 12.08 7.94
CA GLU A 82 6.70 12.34 7.24
C GLU A 82 6.58 12.10 5.74
N LEU A 83 5.89 11.04 5.30
CA LEU A 83 5.59 10.81 3.90
C LEU A 83 4.54 11.79 3.37
N LYS A 84 3.57 12.17 4.20
CA LYS A 84 2.62 13.25 3.87
C LYS A 84 3.36 14.54 3.53
N SER A 85 4.34 14.92 4.35
CA SER A 85 5.17 16.12 4.14
C SER A 85 6.10 16.00 2.93
N ALA A 86 6.76 14.85 2.75
CA ALA A 86 7.61 14.61 1.60
C ALA A 86 6.83 14.63 0.27
N PHE A 87 5.63 14.05 0.27
CA PHE A 87 4.74 14.06 -0.89
C PHE A 87 4.25 15.47 -1.22
N ALA A 88 3.92 16.28 -0.21
CA ALA A 88 3.60 17.70 -0.40
C ALA A 88 4.74 18.45 -1.11
N ALA A 89 5.98 18.31 -0.64
CA ALA A 89 7.15 18.93 -1.27
C ALA A 89 7.40 18.40 -2.69
N PHE A 90 7.16 17.11 -2.93
CA PHE A 90 7.21 16.52 -4.26
C PHE A 90 6.18 17.15 -5.21
N LEU A 91 4.93 17.33 -4.78
CA LEU A 91 3.89 17.95 -5.61
C LEU A 91 4.19 19.41 -5.94
N GLU A 92 4.78 20.18 -5.02
CA GLU A 92 5.21 21.56 -5.30
C GLU A 92 6.31 21.61 -6.37
N ARG A 93 7.24 20.66 -6.34
CA ARG A 93 8.34 20.58 -7.30
C ARG A 93 7.88 20.09 -8.68
N GLU A 94 7.15 18.97 -8.70
CA GLU A 94 6.75 18.29 -9.93
C GLU A 94 5.42 18.78 -10.51
N ARG A 95 4.70 19.66 -9.81
CA ARG A 95 3.44 20.32 -10.23
C ARG A 95 2.60 19.49 -11.21
N PRO A 96 2.17 18.27 -10.83
CA PRO A 96 1.33 17.45 -11.68
C PRO A 96 -0.04 18.09 -11.86
N GLU A 97 -0.69 17.80 -12.99
CA GLU A 97 -2.06 18.22 -13.30
C GLU A 97 -3.10 17.20 -12.80
N VAL A 98 -2.66 15.97 -12.49
CA VAL A 98 -3.49 14.90 -11.93
C VAL A 98 -2.63 13.95 -11.10
N VAL A 99 -3.18 13.46 -9.98
CA VAL A 99 -2.57 12.43 -9.15
C VAL A 99 -3.41 11.17 -9.25
N HIS A 100 -2.81 10.07 -9.70
CA HIS A 100 -3.43 8.77 -9.86
C HIS A 100 -2.81 7.77 -8.89
N PHE A 101 -3.57 7.44 -7.86
CA PHE A 101 -3.21 6.48 -6.83
C PHE A 101 -3.53 5.07 -7.30
N GLN A 102 -2.50 4.23 -7.36
CA GLN A 102 -2.61 2.81 -7.64
C GLN A 102 -2.71 2.02 -6.33
N HIS A 103 -2.01 2.44 -5.28
CA HIS A 103 -2.13 1.82 -3.96
C HIS A 103 -1.56 2.72 -2.86
N LEU A 104 -1.91 2.46 -1.61
CA LEU A 104 -1.54 3.30 -0.45
C LEU A 104 -0.80 2.54 0.66
N ILE A 105 -0.64 1.22 0.58
CA ILE A 105 0.22 0.48 1.53
C ILE A 105 1.64 1.07 1.51
N LYS A 106 2.32 1.06 2.67
CA LYS A 106 3.65 1.67 2.91
C LYS A 106 3.71 3.20 2.80
N LEU A 107 2.69 3.84 2.22
CA LEU A 107 2.64 5.29 1.99
C LEU A 107 1.70 6.01 2.97
N GLY A 108 0.63 5.35 3.37
CA GLY A 108 -0.43 5.93 4.21
C GLY A 108 -1.47 6.71 3.41
N ILE A 109 -2.65 6.88 4.00
CA ILE A 109 -3.81 7.53 3.34
C ILE A 109 -3.68 9.05 3.27
N GLY A 110 -2.77 9.64 4.06
CA GLY A 110 -2.56 11.09 4.13
C GLY A 110 -2.16 11.73 2.80
N LEU A 111 -1.54 10.99 1.88
CA LEU A 111 -1.17 11.51 0.55
C LEU A 111 -2.40 11.90 -0.28
N VAL A 112 -3.53 11.21 -0.09
CA VAL A 112 -4.79 11.54 -0.79
C VAL A 112 -5.29 12.91 -0.33
N GLU A 113 -5.25 13.18 0.98
CA GLU A 113 -5.61 14.48 1.56
C GLU A 113 -4.72 15.60 1.00
N VAL A 114 -3.41 15.35 0.89
CA VAL A 114 -2.42 16.31 0.33
C VAL A 114 -2.75 16.70 -1.10
N ALA A 115 -3.13 15.74 -1.96
CA ALA A 115 -3.51 16.01 -3.34
C ALA A 115 -4.84 16.78 -3.41
N ARG A 116 -5.86 16.34 -2.65
CA ARG A 116 -7.20 16.95 -2.66
C ARG A 116 -7.21 18.38 -2.12
N THR A 117 -6.49 18.64 -1.02
CA THR A 117 -6.40 19.99 -0.43
C THR A 117 -5.73 21.01 -1.35
N ARG A 118 -4.93 20.55 -2.31
CA ARG A 118 -4.34 21.38 -3.38
C ARG A 118 -5.26 21.58 -4.59
N GLY A 119 -6.47 21.01 -4.57
CA GLY A 119 -7.39 21.05 -5.70
C GLY A 119 -6.95 20.21 -6.90
N LEU A 120 -6.01 19.27 -6.71
CA LEU A 120 -5.56 18.40 -7.81
C LEU A 120 -6.61 17.33 -8.10
N PRO A 121 -6.97 17.11 -9.38
CA PRO A 121 -7.70 15.92 -9.81
C PRO A 121 -7.04 14.67 -9.23
N THR A 122 -7.83 13.90 -8.48
CA THR A 122 -7.36 12.75 -7.70
C THR A 122 -8.12 11.51 -8.12
N ILE A 123 -7.42 10.52 -8.67
CA ILE A 123 -7.97 9.26 -9.15
C ILE A 123 -7.43 8.14 -8.27
N TYR A 124 -8.27 7.16 -7.92
CA TYR A 124 -7.84 5.94 -7.25
C TYR A 124 -8.31 4.72 -8.06
N SER A 125 -7.38 3.85 -8.44
CA SER A 125 -7.71 2.55 -9.02
C SER A 125 -7.82 1.50 -7.91
N ALA A 126 -9.00 0.93 -7.71
CA ALA A 126 -9.21 -0.14 -6.74
C ALA A 126 -8.75 -1.49 -7.34
N HIS A 127 -7.46 -1.81 -7.15
CA HIS A 127 -6.90 -3.12 -7.52
C HIS A 127 -7.34 -4.23 -6.56
N ASP A 128 -7.70 -3.85 -5.35
CA ASP A 128 -8.15 -4.71 -4.26
C ASP A 128 -9.04 -3.91 -3.30
N TYR A 129 -9.33 -4.48 -2.12
CA TYR A 129 -10.20 -3.86 -1.13
C TYR A 129 -9.47 -3.03 -0.06
N TYR A 130 -8.20 -2.66 -0.26
CA TYR A 130 -7.40 -1.92 0.73
C TYR A 130 -8.08 -0.66 1.32
N PRO A 131 -8.80 0.17 0.55
CA PRO A 131 -9.46 1.37 1.09
C PRO A 131 -10.49 1.10 2.19
N ILE A 132 -11.04 -0.12 2.23
CA ILE A 132 -12.10 -0.51 3.16
C ILE A 132 -11.71 -1.71 4.03
N CYS A 133 -10.55 -2.31 3.79
CA CYS A 133 -10.08 -3.51 4.48
C CYS A 133 -8.55 -3.48 4.59
N HIS A 134 -7.99 -3.40 5.80
CA HIS A 134 -6.53 -3.41 6.00
C HIS A 134 -5.88 -4.71 5.49
N ARG A 135 -6.64 -5.80 5.38
CA ARG A 135 -6.23 -7.08 4.77
C ARG A 135 -6.36 -7.13 3.24
N TYR A 136 -6.80 -6.05 2.58
CA TYR A 136 -7.02 -5.92 1.12
C TYR A 136 -7.94 -6.97 0.43
N THR A 137 -8.44 -7.98 1.14
CA THR A 137 -9.16 -9.12 0.57
C THR A 137 -10.66 -9.14 0.83
N LEU A 138 -11.15 -8.42 1.85
CA LEU A 138 -12.48 -8.65 2.46
C LEU A 138 -12.73 -10.10 2.89
N LEU A 139 -11.67 -10.87 3.11
CA LEU A 139 -11.74 -12.19 3.70
C LEU A 139 -11.22 -12.13 5.13
N ARG A 140 -11.93 -12.79 6.03
CA ARG A 140 -11.44 -13.05 7.39
C ARG A 140 -10.23 -14.00 7.31
N PRO A 141 -9.39 -14.07 8.36
CA PRO A 141 -8.23 -14.96 8.41
C PRO A 141 -8.53 -16.45 8.29
N ASP A 142 -9.79 -16.87 8.43
CA ASP A 142 -10.27 -18.23 8.17
C ASP A 142 -10.83 -18.42 6.74
N LEU A 143 -10.59 -17.43 5.87
CA LEU A 143 -11.05 -17.35 4.48
C LEU A 143 -12.57 -17.20 4.30
N SER A 144 -13.32 -16.99 5.38
CA SER A 144 -14.74 -16.61 5.27
C SER A 144 -14.90 -15.17 4.78
N LEU A 145 -16.03 -14.88 4.13
CA LEU A 145 -16.34 -13.51 3.70
C LEU A 145 -16.50 -12.59 4.91
N CYS A 146 -15.82 -11.45 4.89
CA CYS A 146 -16.05 -10.39 5.86
C CYS A 146 -17.23 -9.53 5.40
N ASP A 147 -18.31 -9.58 6.17
CA ASP A 147 -19.51 -8.77 5.99
C ASP A 147 -19.59 -7.58 6.96
N ALA A 148 -18.58 -7.42 7.84
CA ALA A 148 -18.52 -6.32 8.79
C ALA A 148 -18.39 -4.98 8.06
N ARG A 149 -19.31 -4.05 8.35
CA ARG A 149 -19.33 -2.70 7.78
C ARG A 149 -19.04 -1.68 8.87
N ALA A 150 -17.94 -0.94 8.72
CA ALA A 150 -17.53 0.11 9.65
C ALA A 150 -17.40 -0.36 11.12
N ASP A 151 -17.06 -1.63 11.34
CA ASP A 151 -16.80 -2.17 12.67
C ASP A 151 -15.29 -2.31 12.92
N SER A 152 -14.76 -1.40 13.75
CA SER A 152 -13.34 -1.41 14.11
C SER A 152 -12.95 -2.61 14.98
N ARG A 153 -13.88 -3.21 15.73
CA ARG A 153 -13.61 -4.41 16.55
C ARG A 153 -13.43 -5.63 15.68
N ALA A 154 -14.25 -5.79 14.64
CA ALA A 154 -14.09 -6.85 13.65
C ALA A 154 -12.71 -6.75 12.94
N CYS A 155 -12.29 -5.53 12.58
CA CYS A 155 -10.94 -5.30 12.05
C CYS A 155 -9.83 -5.64 13.06
N ALA A 156 -9.97 -5.24 14.33
CA ALA A 156 -8.99 -5.56 15.37
C ALA A 156 -8.86 -7.07 15.64
N ARG A 157 -9.98 -7.81 15.56
CA ARG A 157 -9.98 -9.28 15.62
C ARG A 157 -9.20 -9.91 14.48
N CYS A 158 -9.32 -9.36 13.27
CA CYS A 158 -8.53 -9.79 12.13
C CYS A 158 -7.01 -9.59 12.36
N ASP A 159 -6.60 -8.47 12.95
CA ASP A 159 -5.20 -8.23 13.33
C ASP A 159 -4.72 -9.24 14.41
N LEU A 160 -5.53 -9.48 15.44
CA LEU A 160 -5.22 -10.45 16.50
C LEU A 160 -5.10 -11.88 15.94
N ALA A 161 -6.00 -12.26 15.03
CA ALA A 161 -5.96 -13.55 14.36
C ALA A 161 -4.73 -13.68 13.46
N LEU A 162 -4.30 -12.63 12.77
CA LEU A 162 -3.02 -12.63 12.05
C LEU A 162 -1.83 -12.85 12.98
N ALA A 163 -1.82 -12.23 14.16
CA ALA A 163 -0.77 -12.46 15.16
C ALA A 163 -0.76 -13.92 15.64
N HIS A 164 -1.94 -14.52 15.86
CA HIS A 164 -2.09 -15.94 16.17
C HIS A 164 -1.56 -16.86 15.07
N LEU A 165 -1.88 -16.56 13.80
CA LEU A 165 -1.39 -17.33 12.64
C LEU A 165 0.13 -17.21 12.49
N ASN A 166 0.69 -16.01 12.63
CA ASN A 166 2.13 -15.76 12.53
C ASN A 166 2.93 -16.44 13.65
N ALA A 167 2.30 -16.78 14.78
CA ALA A 167 2.91 -17.54 15.86
C ALA A 167 2.93 -19.07 15.58
N GLN A 168 2.19 -19.55 14.57
CA GLN A 168 2.15 -20.98 14.24
C GLN A 168 3.42 -21.40 13.49
N PRO A 169 4.04 -22.53 13.86
CA PRO A 169 5.17 -23.08 13.11
C PRO A 169 4.80 -23.32 11.64
N GLY A 170 5.59 -22.79 10.71
CA GLY A 170 5.39 -22.95 9.27
C GLY A 170 4.44 -21.95 8.62
N LEU A 171 3.80 -21.05 9.38
CA LEU A 171 2.92 -19.99 8.87
C LEU A 171 3.49 -18.57 9.14
N GLY A 172 4.81 -18.40 9.12
CA GLY A 172 5.42 -17.07 9.32
C GLY A 172 5.03 -16.09 8.20
N ASP A 173 4.66 -14.86 8.59
CA ASP A 173 4.18 -13.76 7.71
C ASP A 173 2.96 -14.13 6.84
N TYR A 174 2.03 -14.86 7.46
CA TYR A 174 0.87 -15.39 6.76
C TYR A 174 -0.29 -14.39 6.73
N GLN A 175 -0.37 -13.64 5.63
CA GLN A 175 -1.35 -12.57 5.47
C GLN A 175 -2.64 -13.02 4.77
N THR A 176 -2.61 -14.12 4.03
CA THR A 176 -3.70 -14.54 3.12
C THR A 176 -4.85 -15.30 3.78
N GLY A 177 -4.71 -15.76 5.03
CA GLY A 177 -5.75 -16.53 5.74
C GLY A 177 -5.73 -18.03 5.43
N VAL A 178 -6.11 -18.88 6.39
CA VAL A 178 -5.84 -20.35 6.41
C VAL A 178 -7.11 -21.16 6.18
N LEU A 179 -6.95 -22.33 5.56
CA LEU A 179 -7.96 -23.39 5.56
C LEU A 179 -7.87 -24.22 6.86
N PRO A 180 -8.97 -24.86 7.29
CA PRO A 180 -8.99 -25.71 8.48
C PRO A 180 -7.89 -26.76 8.51
N ALA A 181 -7.60 -27.39 7.36
CA ALA A 181 -6.59 -28.45 7.25
C ALA A 181 -5.14 -27.95 7.40
N GLN A 182 -4.91 -26.63 7.39
CA GLN A 182 -3.57 -26.03 7.54
C GLN A 182 -3.20 -25.75 9.00
N LEU A 183 -4.12 -25.97 9.94
CA LEU A 183 -3.90 -25.79 11.37
C LEU A 183 -4.17 -27.09 12.14
N SER A 184 -3.57 -27.22 13.33
CA SER A 184 -4.03 -28.20 14.31
C SER A 184 -5.43 -27.81 14.80
N ALA A 185 -6.22 -28.78 15.25
CA ALA A 185 -7.56 -28.50 15.76
C ALA A 185 -7.55 -27.43 16.89
N PRO A 186 -6.66 -27.48 17.90
CA PRO A 186 -6.59 -26.42 18.91
C PRO A 186 -6.24 -25.04 18.35
N ALA A 187 -5.37 -24.97 17.34
CA ALA A 187 -5.01 -23.70 16.72
C ALA A 187 -6.15 -23.14 15.85
N TRP A 188 -6.94 -24.01 15.22
CA TRP A 188 -8.14 -23.63 14.49
C TRP A 188 -9.24 -23.12 15.42
N ASP A 189 -9.50 -23.82 16.53
CA ASP A 189 -10.52 -23.40 17.51
C ASP A 189 -10.17 -22.03 18.11
N ALA A 190 -8.90 -21.83 18.49
CA ALA A 190 -8.42 -20.52 18.96
C ALA A 190 -8.59 -19.41 17.90
N LEU A 191 -8.40 -19.73 16.62
CA LEU A 191 -8.65 -18.78 15.53
C LEU A 191 -10.14 -18.40 15.47
N GLN A 192 -11.04 -19.38 15.57
CA GLN A 192 -12.49 -19.14 15.56
C GLN A 192 -12.94 -18.32 16.76
N ASP A 193 -12.39 -18.58 17.95
CA ASP A 193 -12.66 -17.81 19.16
C ASP A 193 -12.25 -16.33 18.99
N ILE A 194 -11.10 -16.06 18.38
CA ILE A 194 -10.65 -14.69 18.08
C ILE A 194 -11.60 -13.98 17.11
N LEU A 195 -12.17 -14.71 16.14
CA LEU A 195 -13.03 -14.13 15.09
C LEU A 195 -14.48 -13.94 15.52
N SER A 196 -14.94 -14.65 16.56
CA SER A 196 -16.27 -14.49 17.19
C SER A 196 -16.45 -13.13 17.88
#